data_AF-A0A521QPM8-F1
#
_entry.id   AF-A0A521QPM8-F1
#
_cell.length_a   1.000
_cell.length_b   1.000
_cell.length_c   1.000
_cell.angle_alpha   90.00
_cell.angle_beta   90.00
_cell.angle_gamma   90.00
#
_symmetry.space_group_name_H-M   'P 1'
#
loop_
_entity.id
_entity.type
_entity.pdbx_description
1 polymer ?
#
loop_
_entity_poly.entity_id
_entity_poly.type
_entity_poly.pdbx_seq_one_letter_code
_entity_poly.pdbx_strand_id
1 'polypeptide(L)'
;MTDEESDDLLNRLIIELRAKREKESPNERDDFLKAIEAEIDAGKPVPVTLKVDTEKIVPDPLLGRRRVEGTTSGEFIQRQEYRAKEKLDILLRGLALATVAPPLMARTFISELSKVSESAASTTIRFGDDQTADPLLALQKETVDAVVQATSTLKDLLEAIRSDISSDSKPSTPY
;
A
#
# COMPACT_ATOMS: atom_id res chain seq x y z
N MET A 1 7.80 4.87 -20.05
CA MET A 1 8.25 3.61 -19.44
C MET A 1 7.46 2.44 -20.01
N THR A 2 8.13 1.48 -20.64
CA THR A 2 7.50 0.26 -21.18
C THR A 2 7.23 -0.77 -20.07
N ASP A 3 6.41 -1.78 -20.34
CA ASP A 3 6.13 -2.84 -19.36
C ASP A 3 7.38 -3.71 -19.08
N GLU A 4 8.20 -3.97 -20.11
CA GLU A 4 9.49 -4.69 -19.95
C GLU A 4 10.49 -3.90 -19.07
N GLU A 5 10.64 -2.59 -19.32
CA GLU A 5 11.45 -1.72 -18.45
C GLU A 5 10.97 -1.71 -17.00
N SER A 6 9.65 -1.82 -16.79
CA SER A 6 9.04 -1.84 -15.47
C SER A 6 9.33 -3.14 -14.71
N ASP A 7 9.25 -4.29 -15.39
CA ASP A 7 9.59 -5.57 -14.79
C ASP A 7 11.10 -5.68 -14.51
N ASP A 8 11.96 -5.17 -15.40
CA ASP A 8 13.41 -5.15 -15.17
C ASP A 8 13.80 -4.29 -13.97
N LEU A 9 13.20 -3.08 -13.84
CA LEU A 9 13.41 -2.21 -12.69
C LEU A 9 12.87 -2.83 -11.40
N LEU A 10 11.70 -3.48 -11.45
CA LEU A 10 11.11 -4.18 -10.31
C LEU A 10 12.06 -5.27 -9.80
N ASN A 11 12.52 -6.14 -10.70
CA ASN A 11 13.41 -7.24 -10.36
C ASN A 11 14.73 -6.74 -9.77
N ARG A 12 15.32 -5.69 -10.38
CA ARG A 12 16.54 -5.08 -9.88
C ARG A 12 16.38 -4.50 -8.48
N LEU A 13 15.30 -3.77 -8.23
CA LEU A 13 15.01 -3.20 -6.90
C LEU A 13 14.84 -4.29 -5.85
N ILE A 14 14.11 -5.36 -6.16
CA ILE A 14 13.92 -6.49 -5.23
C ILE A 14 15.27 -7.14 -4.90
N ILE A 15 16.13 -7.37 -5.89
CA ILE A 15 17.46 -7.97 -5.68
C ILE A 15 18.32 -7.06 -4.80
N GLU A 16 18.38 -5.76 -5.08
CA GLU A 16 19.17 -4.81 -4.30
C GLU A 16 18.65 -4.67 -2.85
N LEU A 17 17.34 -4.66 -2.65
CA LEU A 17 16.71 -4.60 -1.33
C LEU A 17 16.98 -5.87 -0.51
N ARG A 18 16.93 -7.06 -1.14
CA ARG A 18 17.31 -8.33 -0.50
C ARG A 18 18.80 -8.36 -0.15
N ALA A 19 19.66 -7.90 -1.04
CA ALA A 19 21.10 -7.85 -0.81
C ALA A 19 21.51 -6.87 0.31
N LYS A 20 20.80 -5.74 0.44
CA LYS A 20 20.97 -4.82 1.58
C LYS A 20 20.50 -5.45 2.87
N ARG A 21 19.35 -6.15 2.86
CA ARG A 21 18.82 -6.87 4.02
C ARG A 21 19.78 -7.92 4.57
N GLU A 22 20.47 -8.67 3.71
CA GLU A 22 21.43 -9.70 4.14
C GLU A 22 22.63 -9.13 4.90
N LYS A 23 22.96 -7.85 4.68
CA LYS A 23 24.06 -7.16 5.37
C LYS A 23 23.68 -6.58 6.73
N GLU A 24 22.39 -6.38 6.99
CA GLU A 24 21.88 -5.82 8.25
C GLU A 24 21.45 -6.91 9.24
N SER A 25 21.67 -6.66 10.54
CA SER A 25 21.52 -7.64 11.60
C SER A 25 20.08 -8.19 11.74
N PRO A 26 19.89 -9.45 12.17
CA PRO A 26 18.60 -10.14 12.08
C PRO A 26 17.51 -9.66 13.06
N ASN A 27 17.83 -8.85 14.07
CA ASN A 27 16.93 -8.62 15.22
C ASN A 27 16.05 -7.35 15.14
N GLU A 28 16.23 -6.49 14.14
CA GLU A 28 15.47 -5.22 13.99
C GLU A 28 14.62 -5.18 12.69
N ARG A 29 14.38 -6.34 12.08
CA ARG A 29 13.81 -6.43 10.74
C ARG A 29 12.30 -6.21 10.74
N ASP A 30 11.87 -5.00 10.44
CA ASP A 30 10.53 -4.79 9.90
C ASP A 30 10.41 -5.60 8.60
N ASP A 31 9.55 -6.63 8.59
CA ASP A 31 9.34 -7.55 7.46
C ASP A 31 8.48 -6.89 6.35
N PHE A 32 8.66 -5.59 6.09
CA PHE A 32 7.85 -4.81 5.15
C PHE A 32 7.98 -5.34 3.71
N LEU A 33 9.16 -5.81 3.30
CA LEU A 33 9.34 -6.40 1.97
C LEU A 33 8.51 -7.66 1.79
N LYS A 34 8.42 -8.53 2.82
CA LYS A 34 7.58 -9.73 2.73
C LYS A 34 6.11 -9.37 2.64
N ALA A 35 5.67 -8.35 3.38
CA ALA A 35 4.30 -7.86 3.31
C ALA A 35 3.97 -7.29 1.92
N ILE A 36 4.89 -6.54 1.32
CA ILE A 36 4.73 -5.98 -0.03
C ILE A 36 4.73 -7.09 -1.10
N GLU A 37 5.66 -8.05 -1.01
CA GLU A 37 5.70 -9.21 -1.90
C GLU A 37 4.39 -10.02 -1.80
N ALA A 38 3.91 -10.27 -0.58
CA ALA A 38 2.64 -10.96 -0.36
C ALA A 38 1.43 -10.20 -0.94
N GLU A 39 1.43 -8.87 -0.88
CA GLU A 39 0.38 -8.03 -1.48
C GLU A 39 0.42 -8.10 -3.01
N ILE A 40 1.62 -8.08 -3.60
CA ILE A 40 1.81 -8.23 -5.05
C ILE A 40 1.33 -9.61 -5.51
N ASP A 41 1.66 -10.67 -4.77
CA ASP A 41 1.25 -12.05 -5.07
C ASP A 41 -0.26 -12.25 -4.84
N ALA A 42 -0.86 -11.52 -3.90
CA ALA A 42 -2.30 -11.62 -3.62
C ALA A 42 -3.17 -11.10 -4.79
N GLY A 43 -2.65 -10.16 -5.58
CA GLY A 43 -3.34 -9.60 -6.74
C GLY A 43 -4.48 -8.62 -6.39
N LYS A 44 -5.03 -7.97 -7.41
CA LYS A 44 -6.11 -7.00 -7.30
C LYS A 44 -7.46 -7.70 -7.13
N PRO A 45 -8.28 -7.37 -6.12
CA PRO A 45 -9.65 -7.86 -6.04
C PRO A 45 -10.53 -7.14 -7.07
N VAL A 46 -11.16 -7.91 -7.95
CA VAL A 46 -12.08 -7.42 -8.99
C VAL A 46 -13.45 -8.08 -8.77
N PRO A 47 -14.52 -7.30 -8.50
CA PRO A 47 -15.86 -7.85 -8.40
C PRO A 47 -16.35 -8.27 -9.79
N VAL A 48 -16.75 -9.53 -9.91
CA VAL A 48 -17.31 -10.12 -11.13
C VAL A 48 -18.70 -10.65 -10.81
N THR A 49 -19.69 -10.15 -11.54
CA THR A 49 -21.04 -10.70 -11.51
C THR A 49 -21.10 -11.94 -12.38
N LEU A 50 -21.14 -13.11 -11.77
CA LEU A 50 -21.38 -14.36 -12.48
C LEU A 50 -22.88 -14.57 -12.60
N LYS A 51 -23.37 -14.62 -13.85
CA LYS A 51 -24.72 -15.07 -14.14
C LYS A 51 -24.67 -16.57 -14.34
N VAL A 52 -25.34 -17.31 -13.46
CA VAL A 52 -25.53 -18.75 -13.61
C VAL A 52 -26.91 -18.95 -14.25
N ASP A 53 -26.91 -19.47 -15.47
CA ASP A 53 -28.14 -19.89 -16.13
C ASP A 53 -28.65 -21.14 -15.41
N THR A 54 -29.76 -20.99 -14.67
CA THR A 54 -30.42 -22.13 -14.08
C THR A 54 -31.47 -22.63 -15.07
N GLU A 55 -31.19 -23.74 -15.76
CA GLU A 55 -32.20 -24.43 -16.55
C GLU A 55 -33.22 -25.11 -15.62
N LYS A 56 -34.13 -24.34 -15.02
CA LYS A 56 -35.36 -24.91 -14.46
C LYS A 56 -36.40 -24.96 -15.57
N ILE A 57 -36.57 -26.15 -16.14
CA ILE A 57 -37.66 -26.46 -17.06
C ILE A 57 -38.94 -26.54 -16.22
N VAL A 58 -39.79 -25.52 -16.32
CA VAL A 58 -41.12 -25.54 -15.69
C VAL A 58 -42.15 -25.93 -16.77
N PRO A 59 -42.93 -27.01 -16.57
CA PRO A 59 -44.02 -27.34 -17.49
C PRO A 59 -45.18 -26.34 -17.33
N ASP A 60 -45.47 -25.59 -18.40
CA ASP A 60 -46.56 -24.62 -18.47
C ASP A 60 -47.91 -25.37 -18.61
N PRO A 61 -48.82 -25.33 -17.62
CA PRO A 61 -50.02 -26.17 -17.60
C PRO A 61 -51.08 -25.79 -18.65
N LEU A 62 -50.95 -24.62 -19.31
CA LEU A 62 -51.95 -24.10 -20.25
C LEU A 62 -51.56 -24.23 -21.74
N LEU A 63 -50.27 -24.38 -22.06
CA LEU A 63 -49.78 -24.31 -23.45
C LEU A 63 -48.91 -25.50 -23.89
N GLY A 64 -48.59 -26.45 -22.99
CA GLY A 64 -47.82 -27.66 -23.31
C GLY A 64 -46.39 -27.40 -23.83
N ARG A 65 -45.90 -26.16 -23.73
CA ARG A 65 -44.54 -25.76 -24.15
C ARG A 65 -43.65 -25.56 -22.94
N ARG A 66 -42.39 -25.98 -23.07
CA ARG A 66 -41.36 -25.78 -22.04
C ARG A 66 -40.98 -24.30 -22.00
N ARG A 67 -41.02 -23.67 -20.82
CA ARG A 67 -40.38 -22.36 -20.58
C ARG A 67 -39.18 -22.57 -19.66
N VAL A 68 -38.08 -21.88 -19.97
CA VAL A 68 -36.90 -21.77 -19.11
C VAL A 68 -37.05 -20.47 -18.35
N GLU A 69 -37.20 -20.53 -17.02
CA GLU A 69 -37.26 -19.35 -16.16
C GLU A 69 -36.24 -19.49 -15.03
N GLY A 70 -35.27 -18.57 -15.01
CA GLY A 70 -34.36 -18.38 -13.89
C GLY A 70 -32.91 -18.14 -14.33
N THR A 71 -32.43 -16.91 -14.18
CA THR A 71 -30.99 -16.62 -14.11
C THR A 71 -30.70 -16.14 -12.69
N THR A 72 -29.93 -16.90 -11.92
CA THR A 72 -29.44 -16.45 -10.61
C THR A 72 -28.07 -15.81 -10.79
N SER A 73 -27.93 -14.53 -10.42
CA SER A 73 -26.64 -13.83 -10.42
C SER A 73 -26.05 -13.79 -9.01
N GLY A 74 -24.76 -14.10 -8.88
CA GLY A 74 -23.99 -13.88 -7.66
C GLY A 74 -22.85 -12.88 -7.90
N GLU A 75 -22.56 -12.05 -6.91
CA GLU A 75 -21.37 -11.20 -6.90
C GLU A 75 -20.20 -12.00 -6.32
N PHE A 76 -19.12 -12.15 -7.10
CA PHE A 76 -17.91 -12.85 -6.68
C PHE A 76 -16.71 -11.91 -6.75
N ILE A 77 -15.73 -12.12 -5.89
CA ILE A 77 -14.45 -11.39 -5.95
C ILE A 77 -13.45 -12.30 -6.65
N GLN A 78 -13.05 -11.94 -7.87
CA GLN A 78 -11.97 -12.59 -8.59
C GLN A 78 -10.66 -11.84 -8.32
N ARG A 79 -9.54 -12.57 -8.16
CA ARG A 79 -8.22 -11.96 -8.05
C ARG A 79 -7.61 -11.84 -9.45
N GLN A 80 -7.19 -10.64 -9.82
CA GLN A 80 -6.48 -10.36 -11.06
C GLN A 80 -5.02 -10.05 -10.73
N GLU A 81 -4.08 -10.59 -11.51
CA GLU A 81 -2.66 -10.26 -11.35
C GLU A 81 -2.40 -8.79 -11.67
N TYR A 82 -1.51 -8.16 -10.90
CA TYR A 82 -1.07 -6.79 -11.15
C TYR A 82 -0.23 -6.72 -12.43
N ARG A 83 -0.35 -5.64 -13.19
CA ARG A 83 0.56 -5.33 -14.29
C ARG A 83 1.94 -4.93 -13.76
N ALA A 84 2.99 -5.06 -14.56
CA ALA A 84 4.36 -4.67 -14.24
C ALA A 84 4.46 -3.28 -13.59
N LYS A 85 3.82 -2.28 -14.22
CA LYS A 85 3.73 -0.90 -13.70
C LYS A 85 3.02 -0.77 -12.36
N GLU A 86 1.97 -1.57 -12.14
CA GLU A 86 1.21 -1.58 -10.88
C GLU A 86 2.03 -2.24 -9.77
N LYS A 87 2.73 -3.33 -10.07
CA LYS A 87 3.67 -3.97 -9.13
C LYS A 87 4.77 -2.99 -8.69
N LEU A 88 5.33 -2.23 -9.63
CA LEU A 88 6.32 -1.19 -9.35
C LEU A 88 5.75 -0.08 -8.47
N ASP A 89 4.55 0.45 -8.78
CA ASP A 89 3.91 1.49 -7.97
C ASP A 89 3.60 1.00 -6.55
N ILE A 90 3.16 -0.25 -6.37
CA ILE A 90 2.94 -0.87 -5.05
C ILE A 90 4.26 -0.94 -4.26
N LEU A 91 5.34 -1.38 -4.90
CA LEU A 91 6.65 -1.48 -4.26
C LEU A 91 7.18 -0.09 -3.85
N LEU A 92 7.08 0.90 -4.73
CA LEU A 92 7.50 2.28 -4.44
C LEU A 92 6.67 2.90 -3.31
N ARG A 93 5.36 2.68 -3.29
CA ARG A 93 4.49 3.12 -2.19
C ARG A 93 4.84 2.44 -0.88
N GLY A 94 5.08 1.13 -0.90
CA GLY A 94 5.52 0.40 0.28
C GLY A 94 6.83 0.94 0.83
N LEU A 95 7.79 1.25 -0.05
CA LEU A 95 9.07 1.83 0.34
C LEU A 95 8.90 3.25 0.92
N ALA A 96 8.03 4.06 0.32
CA ALA A 96 7.70 5.39 0.85
C ALA A 96 7.07 5.31 2.25
N LEU A 97 6.17 4.36 2.48
CA LEU A 97 5.54 4.13 3.79
C LEU A 97 6.53 3.61 4.84
N ALA A 98 7.50 2.80 4.43
CA ALA A 98 8.51 2.28 5.36
C ALA A 98 9.59 3.32 5.73
N THR A 99 9.95 4.22 4.81
CA THR A 99 11.14 5.08 4.97
C THR A 99 10.83 6.56 5.11
N VAL A 100 9.86 7.09 4.37
CA VAL A 100 9.53 8.52 4.34
C VAL A 100 8.40 8.85 5.31
N ALA A 101 7.40 7.97 5.44
CA ALA A 101 6.26 8.23 6.31
C ALA A 101 6.63 8.33 7.80
N PRO A 102 7.47 7.45 8.40
CA PRO A 102 7.79 7.52 9.82
C PRO A 102 8.40 8.85 10.28
N PRO A 103 9.45 9.40 9.62
CA PRO A 103 10.02 10.68 10.05
C PRO A 103 9.05 11.86 9.86
N LEU A 104 8.21 11.83 8.81
CA LEU A 104 7.18 12.86 8.62
C LEU A 104 6.09 12.79 9.69
N MET A 105 5.64 11.58 10.05
CA MET A 105 4.67 11.38 11.13
C MET A 105 5.26 11.85 12.47
N ALA A 106 6.50 11.49 12.77
CA ALA A 106 7.20 11.94 13.96
C ALA A 106 7.26 13.47 14.05
N ARG A 107 7.58 14.14 12.93
CA ARG A 107 7.60 15.62 12.86
C ARG A 107 6.22 16.22 13.13
N THR A 108 5.17 15.68 12.50
CA THR A 108 3.80 16.17 12.74
C THR A 108 3.37 15.97 14.19
N PHE A 109 3.67 14.80 14.76
CA PHE A 109 3.36 14.47 16.15
C PHE A 109 4.04 15.43 17.14
N ILE A 110 5.35 15.68 16.97
CA ILE A 110 6.09 16.66 17.78
C ILE A 110 5.50 18.06 17.63
N SER A 111 5.11 18.45 16.41
CA SER A 111 4.51 19.76 16.17
C SER A 111 3.16 19.93 16.86
N GLU A 112 2.30 18.90 16.85
CA GLU A 112 1.02 18.96 17.54
C GLU A 112 1.20 18.95 19.07
N LEU A 113 2.14 18.15 19.60
CA LEU A 113 2.47 18.18 21.02
C LEU A 113 2.95 19.56 21.48
N SER A 114 3.78 20.25 20.68
CA SER A 114 4.24 21.60 21.03
C SER A 114 3.10 22.61 21.18
N LYS A 115 2.06 22.53 20.33
CA LYS A 115 0.87 23.39 20.41
C LYS A 115 0.06 23.13 21.69
N VAL A 116 -0.04 21.86 22.11
CA VAL A 116 -0.75 21.48 23.34
C VAL A 116 0.02 21.95 24.58
N SER A 117 1.36 21.88 24.57
CA SER A 117 2.18 22.33 25.71
C SER A 117 2.13 23.83 25.97
N GLU A 118 1.89 24.65 24.95
CA GLU A 118 1.74 26.11 25.11
C GLU A 118 0.36 26.50 25.70
N SER A 119 -0.65 25.62 25.57
CA SER A 119 -2.04 25.91 25.95
C SER A 119 -2.43 25.45 27.36
N ALA A 120 -1.61 24.64 28.04
CA ALA A 120 -1.95 24.06 29.34
C ALA A 120 -0.94 24.46 30.44
N ALA A 121 -1.42 25.20 31.45
CA ALA A 121 -0.67 25.58 32.65
C ALA A 121 -0.38 24.40 33.61
N SER A 122 -0.08 23.20 33.09
CA SER A 122 0.35 22.05 33.87
C SER A 122 1.38 21.23 33.09
N THR A 123 2.62 21.31 33.56
CA THR A 123 3.85 20.80 32.94
C THR A 123 3.99 19.27 33.03
N THR A 124 2.97 18.50 32.63
CA THR A 124 3.10 17.03 32.45
C THR A 124 1.91 16.47 31.69
N ILE A 125 2.14 16.01 30.45
CA ILE A 125 1.19 15.16 29.73
C ILE A 125 1.67 13.72 29.94
N ARG A 126 0.94 12.95 30.74
CA ARG A 126 1.19 11.52 30.97
C ARG A 126 0.45 10.71 29.92
N PHE A 127 1.17 9.87 29.19
CA PHE A 127 0.60 8.88 28.29
C PHE A 127 0.94 7.48 28.80
N GLY A 128 -0.08 6.63 28.95
CA GLY A 128 0.05 5.27 29.48
C GLY A 128 -0.13 5.17 30.99
N ASP A 129 -0.72 4.07 31.46
CA ASP A 129 -0.81 3.73 32.88
C ASP A 129 0.59 3.57 33.48
N ASP A 130 1.00 4.58 34.25
CA ASP A 130 2.27 4.69 34.96
C ASP A 130 2.42 3.55 36.00
N GLN A 131 3.25 2.55 35.70
CA GLN A 131 3.86 1.67 36.74
C GLN A 131 5.31 1.27 36.43
N THR A 132 5.82 1.37 35.20
CA THR A 132 7.21 0.98 34.89
C THR A 132 7.83 1.98 33.92
N ALA A 133 8.74 2.80 34.46
CA ALA A 133 9.54 3.74 33.72
C ALA A 133 10.45 3.00 32.72
N ASP A 134 9.97 2.84 31.50
CA ASP A 134 10.78 2.51 30.33
C ASP A 134 11.43 3.79 29.76
N PRO A 135 12.55 3.67 29.03
CA PRO A 135 13.43 4.81 28.76
C PRO A 135 12.67 5.93 28.05
N LEU A 136 12.74 7.13 28.62
CA LEU A 136 12.30 8.36 27.98
C LEU A 136 13.08 8.50 26.67
N LEU A 137 12.48 8.08 25.55
CA LEU A 137 13.02 8.32 24.23
C LEU A 137 12.91 9.84 24.01
N ALA A 138 14.01 10.55 24.27
CA ALA A 138 14.08 11.99 24.07
C ALA A 138 14.11 12.27 22.55
N LEU A 139 12.93 12.31 21.94
CA LEU A 139 12.75 12.73 20.55
C LEU A 139 13.00 14.24 20.47
N GLN A 140 14.24 14.61 20.18
CA GLN A 140 14.60 16.00 19.94
C GLN A 140 14.07 16.42 18.57
N LYS A 141 13.38 17.57 18.50
CA LYS A 141 12.84 18.11 17.24
C LYS A 141 13.93 18.27 16.18
N GLU A 142 15.14 18.64 16.60
CA GLU A 142 16.32 18.84 15.75
C GLU A 142 16.76 17.54 15.07
N THR A 143 16.74 16.41 15.77
CA THR A 143 17.12 15.11 15.19
C THR A 143 16.07 14.63 14.20
N VAL A 144 14.79 14.84 14.48
CA VAL A 144 13.69 14.50 13.56
C VAL A 144 13.72 15.38 12.31
N ASP A 145 13.93 16.70 12.45
CA ASP A 145 14.03 17.60 11.30
C ASP A 145 15.27 17.26 10.43
N ALA A 146 16.39 16.87 11.03
CA ALA A 146 17.57 16.40 10.30
C ALA A 146 17.29 15.11 9.50
N VAL A 147 16.57 14.15 10.09
CA VAL A 147 16.18 12.91 9.39
C VAL A 147 15.16 13.20 8.28
N VAL A 148 14.22 14.12 8.48
CA VAL A 148 13.28 14.56 7.44
C VAL A 148 14.02 15.22 6.27
N GLN A 149 15.05 16.03 6.54
CA GLN A 149 15.88 16.60 5.48
C GLN A 149 16.71 15.53 4.76
N ALA A 150 17.28 14.56 5.49
CA ALA A 150 18.02 13.47 4.86
C ALA A 150 17.11 12.62 3.94
N THR A 151 15.87 12.39 4.37
CA THR A 151 14.87 11.60 3.63
C THR A 151 14.18 12.37 2.49
N SER A 152 14.33 13.70 2.39
CA SER A 152 13.68 14.48 1.33
C SER A 152 14.20 14.13 -0.06
N THR A 153 15.51 13.88 -0.18
CA THR A 153 16.13 13.44 -1.46
C THR A 153 15.55 12.12 -1.94
N LEU A 154 15.33 11.17 -1.02
CA LEU A 154 14.72 9.88 -1.32
C LEU A 154 13.25 10.05 -1.70
N LYS A 155 12.52 10.95 -1.03
CA LYS A 155 11.15 11.29 -1.39
C LYS A 155 11.06 11.84 -2.82
N ASP A 156 11.92 12.79 -3.18
CA ASP A 156 11.92 13.40 -4.52
C ASP A 156 12.23 12.37 -5.61
N LEU A 157 13.16 11.44 -5.35
CA LEU A 157 13.47 10.33 -6.26
C LEU A 157 12.29 9.36 -6.43
N LEU A 158 11.59 9.02 -5.34
CA LEU A 158 10.40 8.17 -5.41
C LEU A 158 9.27 8.85 -6.20
N GLU A 159 9.07 10.15 -6.01
CA GLU A 159 8.08 10.92 -6.76
C GLU A 159 8.44 11.04 -8.24
N ALA A 160 9.73 11.22 -8.57
CA ALA A 160 10.20 11.26 -9.95
C ALA A 160 9.92 9.93 -10.68
N ILE A 161 10.33 8.80 -10.11
CA ILE A 161 10.07 7.47 -10.70
C ILE A 161 8.57 7.24 -10.85
N ARG A 162 7.77 7.63 -9.86
CA ARG A 162 6.31 7.48 -9.92
C ARG A 162 5.66 8.35 -11.00
N SER A 163 6.19 9.54 -11.23
CA SER A 163 5.74 10.42 -12.30
C SER A 163 6.05 9.85 -13.69
N ASP A 164 7.20 9.16 -13.84
CA ASP A 164 7.60 8.48 -15.07
C ASP A 164 6.73 7.25 -15.39
N ILE A 165 6.23 6.56 -14.37
CA ILE A 165 5.23 5.48 -14.54
C ILE A 165 3.89 6.05 -15.03
N SER A 166 3.52 7.22 -14.52
CA SER A 166 2.18 7.82 -14.72
C SER A 166 2.04 8.55 -16.05
N SER A 167 3.13 9.11 -16.59
CA SER A 167 3.15 9.92 -17.82
C SER A 167 2.74 9.15 -19.09
N ASP A 168 2.83 7.83 -19.08
CA ASP A 168 2.39 6.94 -20.18
C ASP A 168 0.94 6.44 -20.04
N SER A 169 0.19 6.84 -19.00
CA SER A 169 -1.16 6.32 -18.74
C SER A 169 -2.28 7.04 -19.48
N LYS A 170 -1.99 7.92 -20.46
CA LYS A 170 -3.06 8.48 -21.32
C LYS A 170 -3.73 7.33 -22.07
N PRO A 171 -5.03 7.07 -21.85
CA PRO A 171 -5.74 6.07 -22.64
C PRO A 171 -5.74 6.57 -24.08
N SER A 172 -5.12 5.80 -24.96
CA SER A 172 -5.49 5.78 -26.38
C SER A 172 -6.98 5.45 -26.42
N THR A 173 -7.81 6.48 -26.54
CA THR A 173 -9.23 6.35 -26.84
C THR A 173 -9.34 5.71 -28.23
N PRO A 174 -9.90 4.51 -28.37
CA PRO A 174 -10.28 4.00 -29.67
C PRO A 174 -11.74 4.39 -29.88
N TYR A 175 -12.01 5.56 -30.47
CA TYR A 175 -13.21 5.84 -31.27
C TYR A 175 -12.94 7.00 -32.21
#